data_AF-A0A0K1F3D6-F1
#
_entry.id   AF-A0A0K1F3D6-F1
#
_cell.length_a   1.000
_cell.length_b   1.000
_cell.length_c   1.000
_cell.angle_alpha   90.00
_cell.angle_beta   90.00
_cell.angle_gamma   90.00
#
_symmetry.space_group_name_H-M   'P 1'
#
loop_
_entity.id
_entity.type
_entity.pdbx_description
1 polymer ?
#
loop_
_entity_poly.entity_id
_entity_poly.type
_entity_poly.pdbx_seq_one_letter_code
_entity_poly.pdbx_strand_id
1 'polypeptide(L)'
;MAITPADIESMTFSAAKKNGYNTEEVDAFLDQLSGEVDAMLQKIADLKSRLNSSEQQLAASQAQVAQLMEQNEGAGAFGFPATPIAAEPQDAGIIASERQISQVLIIAQQSADKLIADAQVNADTIRSEADQKAREVIRQALAEKQAEMDEIDRLKQSREDFRGEYKKLLQHFMDDADSVFPEQTLNAPNGSSSSVNPVITPTPSLPRNSTGQPSSGIVDQEATTYSPMTDTNFNDLD
;
A
#
# COMPACT_ATOMS: atom_id res chain seq x y z
N MET A 1 -21.75 12.69 9.43
CA MET A 1 -20.81 12.91 10.54
C MET A 1 -19.66 11.94 10.28
N ALA A 2 -18.53 12.42 9.78
CA ALA A 2 -17.39 11.57 9.46
C ALA A 2 -16.50 11.53 10.70
N ILE A 3 -16.13 10.32 11.13
CA ILE A 3 -15.06 10.13 12.11
C ILE A 3 -13.78 10.69 11.49
N THR A 4 -13.11 11.62 12.18
CA THR A 4 -11.80 12.12 11.74
C THR A 4 -10.69 11.18 12.24
N PRO A 5 -9.52 11.15 11.59
CA PRO A 5 -8.37 10.37 12.08
C PRO A 5 -8.05 10.67 13.56
N ALA A 6 -8.13 11.94 13.96
CA ALA A 6 -7.92 12.38 15.34
C ALA A 6 -9.00 11.87 16.32
N ASP A 7 -10.23 11.66 15.85
CA ASP A 7 -11.28 11.04 16.66
C ASP A 7 -10.99 9.55 16.91
N ILE A 8 -10.32 8.87 15.96
CA ILE A 8 -9.95 7.44 16.09
C ILE A 8 -8.79 7.29 17.08
N GLU A 9 -7.78 8.14 16.99
CA GLU A 9 -6.62 8.12 17.89
C GLU A 9 -6.98 8.47 19.35
N SER A 10 -8.07 9.21 19.55
CA SER A 10 -8.58 9.55 20.88
C SER A 10 -9.61 8.56 21.44
N MET A 11 -9.99 7.53 20.67
CA MET A 11 -10.88 6.48 21.17
C MET A 11 -10.15 5.58 22.17
N THR A 12 -10.71 5.48 23.36
CA THR A 12 -10.21 4.57 24.40
C THR A 12 -11.29 3.57 24.78
N PHE A 13 -10.88 2.30 24.95
CA PHE A 13 -11.78 1.22 25.33
C PHE A 13 -11.43 0.73 26.74
N SER A 14 -12.46 0.35 27.51
CA SER A 14 -12.26 -0.21 28.86
C SER A 14 -11.96 -1.70 28.80
N ALA A 15 -10.99 -2.17 29.59
CA ALA A 15 -10.60 -3.57 29.62
C ALA A 15 -11.73 -4.47 30.17
N ALA A 16 -12.15 -5.47 29.39
CA ALA A 16 -13.21 -6.39 29.80
C ALA A 16 -12.68 -7.53 30.68
N LYS A 17 -13.36 -7.79 31.82
CA LYS A 17 -12.89 -8.69 32.90
C LYS A 17 -12.88 -10.19 32.62
N LYS A 18 -13.45 -10.68 31.50
CA LYS A 18 -13.56 -12.14 31.25
C LYS A 18 -13.14 -12.56 29.83
N ASN A 19 -13.44 -11.78 28.80
CA ASN A 19 -13.10 -12.09 27.40
C ASN A 19 -13.02 -10.78 26.60
N GLY A 20 -12.07 -9.91 26.93
CA GLY A 20 -11.82 -8.66 26.20
C GLY A 20 -10.86 -8.85 25.03
N TYR A 21 -10.94 -7.95 24.05
CA TYR A 21 -9.87 -7.78 23.07
C TYR A 21 -8.60 -7.30 23.77
N ASN A 22 -7.44 -7.69 23.22
CA ASN A 22 -6.16 -7.19 23.71
C ASN A 22 -6.05 -5.69 23.39
N THR A 23 -5.80 -4.86 24.40
CA THR A 23 -5.70 -3.41 24.22
C THR A 23 -4.56 -3.03 23.29
N GLU A 24 -3.42 -3.74 23.34
CA GLU A 24 -2.28 -3.47 22.46
C GLU A 24 -2.60 -3.76 20.98
N GLU A 25 -3.38 -4.81 20.72
CA GLU A 25 -3.81 -5.18 19.37
C GLU A 25 -4.88 -4.21 18.85
N VAL A 26 -5.78 -3.76 19.73
CA VAL A 26 -6.77 -2.73 19.41
C VAL A 26 -6.09 -1.40 19.10
N ASP A 27 -5.10 -0.98 19.90
CA ASP A 27 -4.35 0.26 19.68
C ASP A 27 -3.62 0.22 18.32
N ALA A 28 -2.93 -0.88 18.01
CA ALA A 28 -2.27 -1.06 16.71
C ALA A 28 -3.27 -1.03 15.53
N PHE A 29 -4.47 -1.58 15.71
CA PHE A 29 -5.53 -1.51 14.70
C PHE A 29 -6.09 -0.09 14.53
N LEU A 30 -6.25 0.67 15.62
CA LEU A 30 -6.71 2.06 15.56
C LEU A 30 -5.69 2.98 14.87
N ASP A 31 -4.39 2.79 15.10
CA ASP A 31 -3.33 3.51 14.39
C ASP A 31 -3.36 3.20 12.89
N GLN A 32 -3.52 1.93 12.52
CA GLN A 32 -3.67 1.54 11.11
C GLN A 32 -4.94 2.16 10.49
N LEU A 33 -6.06 2.15 11.22
CA LEU A 33 -7.33 2.69 10.76
C LEU A 33 -7.29 4.22 10.64
N SER A 34 -6.62 4.93 11.57
CA SER A 34 -6.46 6.39 11.49
C SER A 34 -5.66 6.77 10.24
N GLY A 35 -4.55 6.06 9.98
CA GLY A 35 -3.72 6.25 8.80
C GLY A 35 -4.45 5.97 7.49
N GLU A 36 -5.27 4.92 7.44
CA GLU A 36 -6.05 4.60 6.24
C GLU A 36 -7.18 5.61 5.99
N VAL A 37 -7.83 6.11 7.04
CA VAL A 37 -8.84 7.17 6.94
C VAL A 37 -8.20 8.49 6.49
N ASP A 38 -7.01 8.85 6.99
CA ASP A 38 -6.29 10.04 6.53
C ASP A 38 -5.90 9.93 5.05
N ALA A 39 -5.35 8.78 4.64
CA ALA A 39 -5.04 8.50 3.24
C ALA A 39 -6.30 8.56 2.35
N MET A 40 -7.45 8.11 2.85
CA MET A 40 -8.74 8.21 2.15
C MET A 40 -9.21 9.65 2.01
N LEU A 41 -9.10 10.46 3.08
CA LEU A 41 -9.44 11.88 3.04
C LEU A 41 -8.53 12.66 2.08
N GLN A 42 -7.25 12.34 2.05
CA GLN A 42 -6.29 12.92 1.09
C GLN A 42 -6.64 12.55 -0.36
N LYS A 43 -7.03 11.29 -0.61
CA LYS A 43 -7.54 10.87 -1.93
C LYS A 43 -8.81 11.62 -2.32
N ILE A 44 -9.74 11.84 -1.39
CA ILE A 44 -10.96 12.62 -1.66
C ILE A 44 -10.61 14.07 -2.01
N ALA A 45 -9.63 14.67 -1.33
CA ALA A 45 -9.17 16.02 -1.62
C ALA A 45 -8.53 16.12 -3.01
N ASP A 46 -7.63 15.20 -3.38
CA ASP A 46 -7.01 15.15 -4.72
C ASP A 46 -8.07 14.94 -5.81
N LEU A 47 -8.97 13.97 -5.64
CA LEU A 47 -10.04 13.70 -6.60
C LEU A 47 -10.96 14.90 -6.79
N LYS A 48 -11.33 15.60 -5.70
CA LYS A 48 -12.12 16.84 -5.80
C LYS A 48 -11.37 17.95 -6.52
N SER A 49 -10.07 18.11 -6.27
CA SER A 49 -9.23 19.10 -6.97
C SER A 49 -9.13 18.81 -8.46
N ARG A 50 -8.93 17.53 -8.83
CA ARG A 50 -8.92 17.09 -10.24
C ARG A 50 -10.27 17.28 -10.91
N LEU A 51 -11.36 16.93 -10.22
CA LEU A 51 -12.71 17.13 -10.74
C LEU A 51 -12.95 18.61 -11.05
N ASN A 52 -12.66 19.50 -10.10
CA ASN A 52 -12.85 20.93 -10.29
C ASN A 52 -11.96 21.48 -11.43
N SER A 53 -10.72 21.02 -11.53
CA SER A 53 -9.80 21.37 -12.62
C SER A 53 -10.33 20.91 -13.99
N SER A 54 -10.87 19.68 -14.06
CA SER A 54 -11.45 19.12 -15.28
C SER A 54 -12.74 19.83 -15.67
N GLU A 55 -13.61 20.16 -14.72
CA GLU A 55 -14.83 20.93 -14.94
C GLU A 55 -14.50 22.33 -15.47
N GLN A 56 -13.46 22.98 -14.92
CA GLN A 56 -13.01 24.29 -15.38
C GLN A 56 -12.42 24.23 -16.80
N GLN A 57 -11.66 23.18 -17.13
CA GLN A 57 -11.18 22.94 -18.50
C GLN A 57 -12.34 22.70 -19.48
N LEU A 58 -13.35 21.95 -19.06
CA LEU A 58 -14.54 21.70 -19.89
C LEU A 58 -15.31 23.01 -20.15
N ALA A 59 -15.50 23.82 -19.11
CA ALA A 59 -16.15 25.13 -19.23
C ALA A 59 -15.36 26.07 -20.15
N ALA A 60 -14.04 26.11 -20.03
CA ALA A 60 -13.18 26.90 -20.91
C ALA A 60 -13.22 26.40 -22.37
N SER A 61 -13.21 25.09 -22.59
CA SER A 61 -13.34 24.50 -23.93
C SER A 61 -14.72 24.77 -24.52
N GLN A 62 -15.78 24.68 -23.73
CA GLN A 62 -17.15 24.94 -24.18
C GLN A 62 -17.34 26.43 -24.53
N ALA A 63 -16.73 27.33 -23.75
CA ALA A 63 -16.69 28.76 -24.06
C ALA A 63 -15.88 29.04 -25.34
N GLN A 64 -14.75 28.36 -25.57
CA GLN A 64 -13.99 28.49 -26.83
C GLN A 64 -14.82 28.03 -28.04
N VAL A 65 -15.55 26.92 -27.92
CA VAL A 65 -16.45 26.46 -28.99
C VAL A 65 -17.56 27.46 -29.26
N ALA A 66 -18.20 28.01 -28.21
CA ALA A 66 -19.23 29.04 -28.37
C ALA A 66 -18.66 30.32 -29.02
N GLN A 67 -17.46 30.74 -28.63
CA GLN A 67 -16.81 31.91 -29.18
C GLN A 67 -16.37 31.71 -30.63
N LEU A 68 -15.93 30.50 -31.01
CA LEU A 68 -15.65 30.12 -32.40
C LEU A 68 -16.94 30.05 -33.23
N MET A 69 -18.06 29.60 -32.66
CA MET A 69 -19.37 29.67 -33.32
C MET A 69 -19.77 31.13 -33.58
N GLU A 70 -19.67 32.01 -32.58
CA GLU A 70 -20.04 33.43 -32.71
C GLU A 70 -19.11 34.20 -33.68
N GLN A 71 -17.82 33.82 -33.75
CA GLN A 71 -16.87 34.38 -34.70
C GLN A 71 -17.13 33.89 -36.14
N ASN A 72 -17.70 32.70 -36.31
CA ASN A 72 -18.08 32.14 -37.61
C ASN A 72 -19.50 32.55 -38.05
N GLU A 73 -20.32 33.08 -37.14
CA GLU A 73 -21.61 33.72 -37.45
C GLU A 73 -21.46 35.10 -38.12
N GLY A 74 -20.24 35.63 -38.26
CA GLY A 74 -19.93 36.80 -39.09
C GLY A 74 -19.83 36.52 -40.60
N ALA A 75 -19.83 35.26 -41.02
CA ALA A 75 -19.74 34.85 -42.44
C ALA A 75 -20.72 33.73 -42.76
N GLY A 76 -21.99 33.92 -42.40
CA GLY A 76 -23.02 32.91 -42.61
C GLY A 76 -24.42 33.50 -42.55
N ALA A 77 -24.72 34.42 -43.47
CA ALA A 77 -26.08 34.80 -43.78
C ALA A 77 -26.87 33.58 -44.33
N PHE A 78 -27.38 32.75 -43.43
CA PHE A 78 -28.58 31.94 -43.64
C PHE A 78 -29.44 32.04 -42.39
N GLY A 79 -30.11 33.19 -42.28
CA GLY A 79 -31.15 33.41 -41.29
C GLY A 79 -32.28 32.42 -41.50
N PHE A 80 -32.48 31.56 -40.50
CA PHE A 80 -33.83 31.11 -40.17
C PHE A 80 -34.57 32.32 -39.57
N PRO A 81 -35.69 32.79 -40.12
CA PRO A 81 -36.50 33.77 -39.44
C PRO A 81 -37.24 33.07 -38.30
N ALA A 82 -36.76 33.24 -37.07
CA ALA A 82 -37.56 33.01 -35.87
C ALA A 82 -38.37 34.28 -35.55
N THR A 83 -39.48 34.47 -36.27
CA THR A 83 -40.57 35.37 -35.85
C THR A 83 -41.67 34.55 -35.16
N PRO A 84 -42.24 35.03 -34.04
CA PRO A 84 -43.32 34.34 -33.36
C PRO A 84 -44.62 34.61 -34.13
N ILE A 85 -45.21 33.60 -34.77
CA ILE A 85 -46.49 33.74 -35.47
C ILE A 85 -47.44 32.64 -35.00
N ALA A 86 -48.51 33.11 -34.36
CA ALA A 86 -49.75 32.39 -34.17
C ALA A 86 -50.37 32.01 -35.52
N ALA A 87 -50.91 30.79 -35.62
CA ALA A 87 -51.92 30.31 -36.57
C ALA A 87 -51.72 30.61 -38.08
N GLU A 88 -51.37 29.57 -38.86
CA GLU A 88 -52.14 29.06 -40.03
C GLU A 88 -51.35 27.95 -40.75
N PRO A 89 -52.02 26.91 -41.32
CA PRO A 89 -51.37 25.81 -42.00
C PRO A 89 -51.12 26.17 -43.48
N GLN A 90 -49.86 26.22 -43.90
CA GLN A 90 -49.50 26.50 -45.30
C GLN A 90 -48.62 25.36 -45.83
N ASP A 91 -49.27 24.53 -46.62
CA ASP A 91 -48.83 23.30 -47.29
C ASP A 91 -47.87 23.57 -48.46
N ALA A 92 -46.73 24.22 -48.18
CA ALA A 92 -45.70 24.55 -49.19
C ALA A 92 -44.29 24.06 -48.82
N GLY A 93 -44.11 23.43 -47.65
CA GLY A 93 -42.80 23.04 -47.12
C GLY A 93 -42.23 21.71 -47.64
N ILE A 94 -42.94 20.94 -48.45
CA ILE A 94 -42.63 19.51 -48.63
C ILE A 94 -41.57 19.24 -49.73
N ILE A 95 -41.49 20.06 -50.78
CA ILE A 95 -40.66 19.81 -51.97
C ILE A 95 -39.22 20.37 -51.89
N ALA A 96 -38.99 21.44 -51.12
CA ALA A 96 -37.62 21.87 -50.78
C ALA A 96 -37.01 20.99 -49.68
N SER A 97 -37.87 20.52 -48.77
CA SER A 97 -37.49 19.61 -47.69
C SER A 97 -37.01 18.27 -48.22
N GLU A 98 -37.57 17.69 -49.28
CA GLU A 98 -37.15 16.37 -49.76
C GLU A 98 -35.68 16.33 -50.23
N ARG A 99 -35.23 17.35 -50.98
CA ARG A 99 -33.81 17.48 -51.35
C ARG A 99 -32.92 17.77 -50.15
N GLN A 100 -33.36 18.64 -49.24
CA GLN A 100 -32.59 18.95 -48.03
C GLN A 100 -32.52 17.75 -47.07
N ILE A 101 -33.61 16.99 -46.91
CA ILE A 101 -33.68 15.75 -46.13
C ILE A 101 -32.79 14.69 -46.78
N SER A 102 -32.80 14.54 -48.10
CA SER A 102 -31.90 13.61 -48.79
C SER A 102 -30.43 13.98 -48.59
N GLN A 103 -30.10 15.28 -48.64
CA GLN A 103 -28.74 15.78 -48.38
C GLN A 103 -28.34 15.56 -46.92
N VAL A 104 -29.25 15.79 -45.98
CA VAL A 104 -29.03 15.54 -44.54
C VAL A 104 -28.85 14.05 -44.26
N LEU A 105 -29.63 13.17 -44.90
CA LEU A 105 -29.47 11.72 -44.76
C LEU A 105 -28.12 11.23 -45.30
N ILE A 106 -27.65 11.77 -46.43
CA ILE A 106 -26.34 11.44 -46.99
C ILE A 106 -25.22 11.89 -46.03
N ILE A 107 -25.30 13.13 -45.52
CA ILE A 107 -24.31 13.64 -44.56
C ILE A 107 -24.37 12.85 -43.24
N ALA A 108 -25.57 12.51 -42.76
CA ALA A 108 -25.75 11.71 -41.55
C ALA A 108 -25.18 10.30 -41.71
N GLN A 109 -25.39 9.65 -42.87
CA GLN A 109 -24.81 8.34 -43.17
C GLN A 109 -23.29 8.42 -43.24
N GLN A 110 -22.75 9.39 -43.97
CA GLN A 110 -21.30 9.61 -44.04
C GLN A 110 -20.68 9.91 -42.67
N SER A 111 -21.40 10.65 -41.82
CA SER A 111 -21.00 10.92 -40.43
C SER A 111 -21.01 9.65 -39.59
N ALA A 112 -22.04 8.81 -39.71
CA ALA A 112 -22.14 7.53 -39.02
C ALA A 112 -21.00 6.57 -39.43
N ASP A 113 -20.71 6.48 -40.73
CA ASP A 113 -19.62 5.65 -41.25
C ASP A 113 -18.25 6.13 -40.71
N LYS A 114 -18.05 7.45 -40.66
CA LYS A 114 -16.85 8.03 -40.05
C LYS A 114 -16.75 7.71 -38.56
N LEU A 115 -17.85 7.83 -37.82
CA LEU A 115 -17.87 7.56 -36.38
C LEU A 115 -17.56 6.09 -36.09
N ILE A 116 -18.06 5.17 -36.92
CA ILE A 116 -17.72 3.74 -36.83
C ILE A 116 -16.23 3.51 -37.12
N ALA A 117 -15.68 4.14 -38.16
CA ALA A 117 -14.26 4.02 -38.50
C ALA A 117 -13.37 4.57 -37.37
N ASP A 118 -13.69 5.75 -36.84
CA ASP A 118 -12.96 6.37 -35.72
C ASP A 118 -13.05 5.50 -34.46
N ALA A 119 -14.22 4.92 -34.16
CA ALA A 119 -14.40 4.01 -33.04
C ALA A 119 -13.58 2.72 -33.19
N GLN A 120 -13.47 2.17 -34.40
CA GLN A 120 -12.65 1.00 -34.70
C GLN A 120 -11.17 1.30 -34.48
N VAL A 121 -10.66 2.40 -35.04
CA VAL A 121 -9.26 2.82 -34.86
C VAL A 121 -8.94 3.06 -33.38
N ASN A 122 -9.84 3.71 -32.65
CA ASN A 122 -9.66 3.92 -31.22
C ASN A 122 -9.65 2.61 -30.44
N ALA A 123 -10.57 1.67 -30.75
CA ALA A 123 -10.59 0.35 -30.12
C ALA A 123 -9.29 -0.43 -30.37
N ASP A 124 -8.76 -0.38 -31.60
CA ASP A 124 -7.50 -1.04 -31.94
C ASP A 124 -6.31 -0.39 -31.23
N THR A 125 -6.31 0.94 -31.09
CA THR A 125 -5.31 1.69 -30.33
C THR A 125 -5.33 1.26 -28.86
N ILE A 126 -6.50 1.28 -28.22
CA ILE A 126 -6.69 0.86 -26.82
C ILE A 126 -6.20 -0.59 -26.61
N ARG A 127 -6.53 -1.50 -27.53
CA ARG A 127 -6.06 -2.90 -27.46
C ARG A 127 -4.54 -2.98 -27.55
N SER A 128 -3.94 -2.25 -28.50
CA SER A 128 -2.49 -2.27 -28.68
C SER A 128 -1.75 -1.69 -27.48
N GLU A 129 -2.26 -0.61 -26.89
CA GLU A 129 -1.71 0.00 -25.68
C GLU A 129 -1.86 -0.91 -24.47
N ALA A 130 -3.02 -1.55 -24.31
CA ALA A 130 -3.26 -2.52 -23.25
C ALA A 130 -2.30 -3.72 -23.37
N ASP A 131 -2.10 -4.24 -24.57
CA ASP A 131 -1.16 -5.34 -24.82
C ASP A 131 0.29 -4.94 -24.55
N GLN A 132 0.69 -3.73 -24.93
CA GLN A 132 2.03 -3.20 -24.62
C GLN A 132 2.22 -3.05 -23.11
N LYS A 133 1.25 -2.46 -22.41
CA LYS A 133 1.29 -2.28 -20.96
C LYS A 133 1.28 -3.61 -20.23
N ALA A 134 0.50 -4.59 -20.69
CA ALA A 134 0.49 -5.94 -20.11
C ALA A 134 1.87 -6.59 -20.24
N ARG A 135 2.54 -6.46 -21.39
CA ARG A 135 3.91 -6.97 -21.59
C ARG A 135 4.92 -6.29 -20.69
N GLU A 136 4.80 -4.98 -20.50
CA GLU A 136 5.66 -4.21 -19.60
C GLU A 136 5.48 -4.64 -18.15
N VAL A 137 4.23 -4.76 -17.68
CA VAL A 137 3.91 -5.23 -16.33
C VAL A 137 4.46 -6.65 -16.09
N ILE A 138 4.28 -7.56 -17.05
CA ILE A 138 4.84 -8.93 -16.94
C ILE A 138 6.36 -8.88 -16.84
N ARG A 139 7.02 -8.07 -17.67
CA ARG A 139 8.49 -7.93 -17.66
C ARG A 139 8.97 -7.36 -16.33
N GLN A 140 8.30 -6.33 -15.83
CA GLN A 140 8.62 -5.71 -14.54
C GLN A 140 8.43 -6.72 -13.40
N ALA A 141 7.30 -7.41 -13.36
CA ALA A 141 7.03 -8.43 -12.33
C ALA A 141 8.05 -9.56 -12.33
N LEU A 142 8.51 -10.00 -13.51
CA LEU A 142 9.58 -11.00 -13.62
C LEU A 142 10.93 -10.48 -13.12
N ALA A 143 11.25 -9.21 -13.38
CA ALA A 143 12.48 -8.58 -12.90
C ALA A 143 12.45 -8.41 -11.38
N GLU A 144 11.34 -7.94 -10.82
CA GLU A 144 11.12 -7.83 -9.37
C GLU A 144 11.22 -9.21 -8.70
N LYS A 145 10.57 -10.23 -9.28
CA LYS A 145 10.66 -11.61 -8.80
C LYS A 145 12.10 -12.14 -8.80
N GLN A 146 12.93 -11.76 -9.77
CA GLN A 146 14.34 -12.15 -9.76
C GLN A 146 15.14 -11.40 -8.68
N ALA A 147 14.93 -10.09 -8.56
CA ALA A 147 15.59 -9.27 -7.55
C ALA A 147 15.26 -9.74 -6.12
N GLU A 148 14.02 -10.16 -5.87
CA GLU A 148 13.61 -10.72 -4.58
C GLU A 148 14.29 -12.07 -4.29
N MET A 149 14.44 -12.93 -5.31
CA MET A 149 15.19 -14.18 -5.15
C MET A 149 16.67 -13.93 -4.84
N ASP A 150 17.28 -12.94 -5.50
CA ASP A 150 18.67 -12.57 -5.23
C ASP A 150 18.84 -12.00 -3.81
N GLU A 151 17.88 -11.20 -3.32
CA GLU A 151 17.90 -10.68 -1.94
C GLU A 151 17.67 -11.79 -0.90
N ILE A 152 16.80 -12.77 -1.18
CA ILE A 152 16.63 -13.96 -0.35
C ILE A 152 17.97 -14.70 -0.19
N ASP A 153 18.70 -14.90 -1.30
CA ASP A 153 19.98 -15.62 -1.26
C ASP A 153 21.06 -14.80 -0.54
N ARG A 154 21.08 -13.48 -0.74
CA ARG A 154 21.94 -12.58 0.05
C ARG A 154 21.63 -12.64 1.55
N LEU A 155 20.36 -12.67 1.94
CA LEU A 155 19.95 -12.71 3.34
C LEU A 155 20.30 -14.07 3.97
N LYS A 156 20.14 -15.16 3.23
CA LYS A 156 20.61 -16.49 3.65
C LYS A 156 22.12 -16.52 3.88
N GLN A 157 22.90 -15.93 2.97
CA GLN A 157 24.34 -15.85 3.12
C GLN A 157 24.72 -15.03 4.35
N SER A 158 24.13 -13.84 4.52
CA SER A 158 24.32 -12.98 5.69
C SER A 158 24.00 -13.71 7.00
N ARG A 159 22.94 -14.52 7.01
CA ARG A 159 22.58 -15.37 8.18
C ARG A 159 23.65 -16.42 8.47
N GLU A 160 24.21 -17.07 7.45
CA GLU A 160 25.26 -18.07 7.66
C GLU A 160 26.57 -17.42 8.09
N ASP A 161 26.92 -16.27 7.52
CA ASP A 161 28.09 -15.48 7.92
C ASP A 161 27.96 -15.02 9.38
N PHE A 162 26.81 -14.45 9.76
CA PHE A 162 26.53 -14.06 11.15
C PHE A 162 26.63 -15.27 12.09
N ARG A 163 26.07 -16.41 11.71
CA ARG A 163 26.18 -17.66 12.49
C ARG A 163 27.64 -18.09 12.65
N GLY A 164 28.45 -17.96 11.60
CA GLY A 164 29.88 -18.24 11.62
C GLY A 164 30.63 -17.32 12.58
N GLU A 165 30.41 -16.01 12.48
CA GLU A 165 31.03 -15.01 13.36
C GLU A 165 30.59 -15.18 14.82
N TYR A 166 29.31 -15.46 15.07
CA TYR A 166 28.81 -15.74 16.41
C TYR A 166 29.47 -16.97 17.04
N LYS A 167 29.66 -18.04 16.24
CA LYS A 167 30.38 -19.23 16.70
C LYS A 167 31.85 -18.93 17.03
N LYS A 168 32.53 -18.13 16.20
CA LYS A 168 33.92 -17.71 16.47
C LYS A 168 34.02 -16.90 17.76
N LEU A 169 33.09 -15.98 17.99
CA LEU A 169 33.03 -15.18 19.22
C LEU A 169 32.87 -16.06 20.46
N LEU A 170 31.95 -17.02 20.41
CA LEU A 170 31.78 -18.00 21.49
C LEU A 170 33.04 -18.83 21.72
N GLN A 171 33.69 -19.30 20.65
CA GLN A 171 34.95 -20.06 20.76
C GLN A 171 36.04 -19.23 21.42
N HIS A 172 36.18 -17.95 21.03
CA HIS A 172 37.13 -17.03 21.66
C HIS A 172 36.85 -16.87 23.16
N PHE A 173 35.59 -16.73 23.57
CA PHE A 173 35.23 -16.65 24.99
C PHE A 173 35.55 -17.94 25.76
N MET A 174 35.39 -19.11 25.15
CA MET A 174 35.77 -20.39 25.77
C MET A 174 37.29 -20.53 25.89
N ASP A 175 38.03 -20.22 24.83
CA ASP A 175 39.50 -20.30 24.81
C ASP A 175 40.12 -19.31 25.83
N ASP A 176 39.54 -18.10 25.96
CA ASP A 176 39.91 -17.14 27.00
C ASP A 176 39.62 -17.67 28.40
N ALA A 177 38.44 -18.26 28.63
CA ALA A 177 38.05 -18.82 29.91
C ALA A 177 38.99 -19.96 30.36
N ASP A 178 39.34 -20.87 29.45
CA ASP A 178 40.32 -21.94 29.69
C ASP A 178 41.72 -21.39 29.98
N SER A 179 42.09 -20.28 29.32
CA SER A 179 43.37 -19.61 29.55
C SER A 179 43.46 -18.96 30.93
N VAL A 180 42.37 -18.39 31.45
CA VAL A 180 42.35 -17.75 32.78
C VAL A 180 42.10 -18.74 33.93
N PHE A 181 41.53 -19.91 33.63
CA PHE A 181 41.34 -21.02 34.58
C PHE A 181 41.98 -22.33 34.07
N PRO A 182 43.32 -22.43 34.06
CA PRO A 182 43.97 -23.69 33.70
C PRO A 182 43.54 -24.80 34.68
N GLU A 183 43.19 -25.97 34.13
CA GLU A 183 42.86 -27.26 34.77
C GLU A 183 44.03 -27.82 35.61
N GLN A 184 44.61 -27.01 36.49
CA GLN A 184 45.81 -27.34 37.24
C GLN A 184 45.64 -27.06 38.73
N THR A 185 44.50 -27.47 39.31
CA THR A 185 44.34 -27.60 40.76
C THR A 185 43.43 -28.76 41.19
N LEU A 186 43.50 -29.93 40.52
CA LEU A 186 42.97 -31.18 41.08
C LEU A 186 44.01 -32.30 41.02
N ASN A 187 45.20 -32.05 41.56
CA ASN A 187 46.13 -33.11 41.96
C ASN A 187 46.24 -33.07 43.50
N ALA A 188 45.36 -33.80 44.18
CA ALA A 188 45.48 -34.03 45.62
C ALA A 188 46.57 -35.09 45.89
N PRO A 189 47.37 -34.90 46.95
CA PRO A 189 47.36 -35.94 47.98
C PRO A 189 47.06 -35.35 49.36
N ASN A 190 46.06 -35.97 49.98
CA ASN A 190 45.90 -36.28 51.40
C ASN A 190 46.60 -35.40 52.46
N GLY A 191 45.81 -34.88 53.41
CA GLY A 191 46.31 -34.63 54.77
C GLY A 191 45.75 -33.39 55.45
N SER A 192 44.89 -33.61 56.43
CA SER A 192 44.25 -32.63 57.31
C SER A 192 45.23 -31.74 58.08
N SER A 193 44.95 -30.44 58.16
CA SER A 193 45.09 -29.71 59.43
C SER A 193 44.11 -28.55 59.47
N SER A 194 43.03 -28.76 60.21
CA SER A 194 42.08 -27.75 60.63
C SER A 194 42.78 -26.66 61.44
N SER A 195 42.54 -25.40 61.09
CA SER A 195 42.53 -24.30 62.05
C SER A 195 41.26 -23.49 61.85
N VAL A 196 40.34 -23.69 62.79
CA VAL A 196 39.06 -23.00 62.96
C VAL A 196 39.32 -21.59 63.50
N ASN A 197 38.66 -20.55 62.96
CA ASN A 197 38.00 -19.47 63.74
C ASN A 197 37.23 -18.45 62.87
N PRO A 198 36.26 -17.70 63.42
CA PRO A 198 34.85 -17.90 63.09
C PRO A 198 34.16 -16.74 62.35
N VAL A 199 32.95 -17.04 61.87
CA VAL A 199 31.92 -16.15 61.33
C VAL A 199 31.65 -14.92 62.19
N ILE A 200 31.69 -13.71 61.59
CA ILE A 200 30.82 -12.57 61.93
C ILE A 200 30.40 -11.86 60.64
N THR A 201 29.10 -11.90 60.36
CA THR A 201 28.33 -10.87 59.64
C THR A 201 27.17 -10.48 60.59
N PRO A 202 26.76 -9.20 60.69
CA PRO A 202 26.07 -8.54 59.57
C PRO A 202 26.40 -7.04 59.34
N THR A 203 26.38 -6.67 58.05
CA THR A 203 25.88 -5.44 57.40
C THR A 203 26.09 -4.05 58.03
N PRO A 204 26.52 -3.07 57.22
CA PRO A 204 25.72 -1.86 57.07
C PRO A 204 25.42 -1.47 55.60
N SER A 205 24.26 -0.85 55.47
CA SER A 205 23.51 -0.38 54.31
C SER A 205 24.17 0.71 53.44
N LEU A 206 23.92 0.65 52.12
CA LEU A 206 23.96 1.80 51.21
C LEU A 206 22.63 2.59 51.26
N PRO A 207 22.63 3.93 51.12
CA PRO A 207 21.41 4.72 51.18
C PRO A 207 20.62 4.63 49.87
N ARG A 208 19.30 4.49 50.00
CA ARG A 208 18.31 4.83 48.97
C ARG A 208 18.18 6.36 48.91
N ASN A 209 18.20 6.92 47.70
CA ASN A 209 17.12 7.85 47.37
C ASN A 209 16.66 7.68 45.92
N SER A 210 15.36 7.48 45.83
CA SER A 210 14.46 7.47 44.69
C SER A 210 14.54 8.73 43.84
N THR A 211 14.47 8.58 42.50
CA THR A 211 13.49 9.22 41.59
C THR A 211 13.59 8.58 40.19
N GLY A 212 12.49 8.01 39.67
CA GLY A 212 12.26 7.81 38.23
C GLY A 212 12.35 6.40 37.62
N GLN A 213 11.26 5.63 37.70
CA GLN A 213 10.82 4.62 36.70
C GLN A 213 9.69 5.27 35.85
N PRO A 214 9.10 4.66 34.79
CA PRO A 214 9.33 3.35 34.11
C PRO A 214 9.34 3.50 32.56
N SER A 215 9.38 2.51 31.65
CA SER A 215 9.67 1.07 31.56
C SER A 215 9.67 0.77 30.05
N SER A 216 10.48 -0.17 29.58
CA SER A 216 10.17 -0.97 28.38
C SER A 216 10.79 -2.34 28.59
N GLY A 217 9.93 -3.34 28.79
CA GLY A 217 10.27 -4.75 28.81
C GLY A 217 10.08 -5.34 27.42
N ILE A 218 10.95 -6.29 27.07
CA ILE A 218 10.70 -7.27 26.00
C ILE A 218 10.81 -8.64 26.67
N VAL A 219 9.80 -9.45 26.35
CA VAL A 219 9.45 -10.75 26.90
C VAL A 219 10.33 -11.87 26.33
N ASP A 220 10.57 -12.87 27.18
CA ASP A 220 11.18 -14.17 26.96
C ASP A 220 10.73 -14.93 25.69
N GLN A 221 11.71 -15.56 25.05
CA GLN A 221 11.54 -16.66 24.10
C GLN A 221 11.68 -18.00 24.85
N GLU A 222 10.64 -18.84 24.82
CA GLU A 222 10.77 -20.26 25.13
C GLU A 222 11.31 -21.06 23.94
N ALA A 223 12.18 -22.01 24.26
CA ALA A 223 12.94 -22.83 23.34
C ALA A 223 12.14 -23.99 22.72
N THR A 224 12.63 -24.37 21.54
CA THR A 224 12.23 -25.46 20.65
C THR A 224 12.20 -26.85 21.30
N THR A 225 11.27 -27.72 20.88
CA THR A 225 11.44 -29.19 20.92
C THR A 225 11.11 -29.79 19.55
N TYR A 226 12.04 -30.61 19.07
CA TYR A 226 12.10 -31.30 17.77
C TYR A 226 11.10 -32.47 17.66
N SER A 227 10.61 -32.76 16.44
CA SER A 227 10.58 -34.11 15.88
C SER A 227 10.30 -34.09 14.36
N PRO A 228 11.00 -34.90 13.55
CA PRO A 228 10.72 -35.08 12.13
C PRO A 228 9.78 -36.27 11.91
N MET A 229 8.74 -36.11 11.09
CA MET A 229 8.03 -37.24 10.49
C MET A 229 7.78 -37.00 9.00
N THR A 230 8.15 -38.04 8.27
CA THR A 230 8.13 -38.29 6.84
C THR A 230 6.70 -38.38 6.29
N ASP A 231 6.61 -38.21 4.97
CA ASP A 231 5.54 -38.67 4.06
C ASP A 231 4.24 -37.89 4.04
N THR A 232 4.10 -37.02 3.02
CA THR A 232 2.80 -36.88 2.32
C THR A 232 3.03 -36.65 0.83
N ASN A 233 2.75 -37.75 0.12
CA ASN A 233 2.61 -37.95 -1.31
C ASN A 233 1.77 -36.85 -2.00
N PHE A 234 2.38 -36.12 -2.93
CA PHE A 234 1.74 -35.12 -3.80
C PHE A 234 1.44 -35.76 -5.16
N ASN A 235 0.36 -36.55 -5.26
CA ASN A 235 -0.04 -37.11 -6.55
C ASN A 235 -1.55 -37.41 -6.67
N ASP A 236 -2.43 -36.53 -6.18
CA ASP A 236 -3.88 -36.73 -6.35
C ASP A 236 -4.69 -35.41 -6.45
N LEU A 237 -4.33 -34.56 -7.41
CA LEU A 237 -5.22 -33.52 -7.92
C LEU A 237 -5.12 -33.46 -9.45
N ASP A 238 -5.87 -34.35 -10.10
CA ASP A 238 -6.48 -34.17 -11.42
C ASP A 238 -7.97 -34.56 -11.30
#